data_AF-A0A8B4S5A7-F1
#
_entry.id   AF-A0A8B4S5A7-F1
#
_cell.length_a   1.000
_cell.length_b   1.000
_cell.length_c   1.000
_cell.angle_alpha   90.00
_cell.angle_beta   90.00
_cell.angle_gamma   90.00
#
_symmetry.space_group_name_H-M   'P 1'
#
loop_
_entity.id
_entity.type
_entity.pdbx_description
1 polymer ?
#
loop_
_entity_poly.entity_id
_entity_poly.type
_entity_poly.pdbx_seq_one_letter_code
_entity_poly.pdbx_strand_id
1 'polypeptide(L)' 'MSTDSQKEIWASVKQSAQPCLYLAKSAALKIALPPLAEQSRIVARVTELRALCQQLRDKLTQARHTQTQLAQTWVEQAAT' A
#
# COMPACT_ATOMS: atom_id res chain seq x y z
N MET A 1 -4.89 8.31 -5.73
CA MET A 1 -5.21 9.67 -5.24
C MET A 1 -4.06 10.55 -5.66
N SER A 2 -4.32 11.72 -6.25
CA SER A 2 -3.22 12.66 -6.48
C SER A 2 -2.54 12.96 -5.15
N THR A 3 -1.24 13.26 -5.19
CA THR A 3 -0.49 13.73 -4.02
C THR A 3 -1.16 14.92 -3.36
N ASP A 4 -1.94 15.69 -4.12
CA ASP A 4 -2.61 16.89 -3.66
C ASP A 4 -3.84 16.55 -2.81
N SER A 5 -4.66 15.56 -3.20
CA SER A 5 -5.78 15.11 -2.36
C SER A 5 -5.31 14.49 -1.03
N GLN A 6 -4.18 13.77 -1.03
CA GLN A 6 -3.61 13.23 0.22
C GLN A 6 -3.12 14.35 1.13
N LYS A 7 -2.47 15.38 0.58
CA LYS A 7 -2.04 16.56 1.35
C LYS A 7 -3.24 17.30 1.96
N GLU A 8 -4.33 17.47 1.22
CA GLU A 8 -5.55 18.12 1.71
C GLU A 8 -6.22 17.35 2.86
N ILE A 9 -6.25 16.01 2.76
CA ILE A 9 -6.75 15.15 3.83
C ILE A 9 -5.89 15.32 5.09
N TRP A 10 -4.57 15.24 4.96
CA TRP A 10 -3.66 15.42 6.09
C TRP A 10 -3.71 16.82 6.72
N ALA A 11 -3.94 17.86 5.90
CA ALA A 11 -4.17 19.22 6.40
C ALA A 11 -5.51 19.35 7.16
N SER A 12 -6.49 18.52 6.83
CA SER A 12 -7.82 18.53 7.46
C SER A 12 -7.89 17.74 8.76
N VAL A 13 -6.92 16.85 9.02
CA VAL A 13 -6.78 16.08 10.27
C VAL A 13 -6.57 17.05 11.44
N LYS A 14 -7.35 16.90 12.51
CA LYS A 14 -7.08 17.62 13.76
C LYS A 14 -5.90 16.95 14.47
N GLN A 15 -4.86 17.73 14.74
CA GLN A 15 -3.73 17.30 15.57
C GLN A 15 -4.16 17.34 17.04
N SER A 16 -4.64 16.19 17.53
CA SER A 16 -4.87 15.89 18.96
C SER A 16 -4.03 14.68 19.37
N ALA A 17 -4.11 14.26 20.64
CA ALA A 17 -3.43 13.05 21.14
C ALA A 17 -3.70 11.80 20.28
N GLN A 18 -4.88 11.73 19.66
CA GLN A 18 -5.20 10.83 18.56
C GLN A 18 -5.60 11.65 17.33
N PRO A 19 -4.93 11.51 16.17
CA PRO A 19 -5.32 12.19 14.95
C PRO A 19 -6.72 11.74 14.51
N CYS A 20 -7.63 12.68 14.25
CA CYS A 20 -8.98 12.36 13.80
C CYS A 20 -9.45 13.31 12.67
N LEU A 21 -10.33 12.77 11.82
CA LEU A 21 -11.08 13.52 10.81
C LEU A 21 -12.54 13.58 11.26
N TYR A 22 -13.03 14.79 11.55
CA TYR A 22 -14.44 14.98 11.89
C TYR A 22 -15.34 14.81 10.67
N LEU A 23 -16.56 14.33 10.89
CA LEU A 23 -17.54 14.07 9.84
C LEU A 23 -17.84 15.32 8.99
N ALA A 24 -17.95 16.49 9.62
CA ALA A 24 -18.15 17.74 8.90
C ALA A 24 -16.97 18.08 7.97
N LYS A 25 -15.74 17.75 8.38
CA LYS A 25 -14.53 17.97 7.56
C LYS A 25 -14.39 16.94 6.45
N SER A 26 -14.76 15.68 6.69
CA SER A 26 -14.74 14.66 5.65
C SER A 26 -15.77 14.92 4.55
N ALA A 27 -16.97 15.38 4.93
CA ALA A 27 -18.01 15.76 3.98
C ALA A 27 -17.62 16.96 3.08
N ALA A 28 -16.73 17.81 3.56
CA ALA A 28 -16.25 18.99 2.82
C ALA A 28 -15.06 18.70 1.88
N LEU A 29 -14.54 17.48 1.85
CA LEU A 29 -13.41 17.11 0.98
C LEU A 29 -13.82 17.19 -0.49
N LYS A 30 -13.07 17.97 -1.28
CA LYS A 30 -13.27 18.05 -2.72
C LYS A 30 -12.49 16.94 -3.40
N ILE A 31 -13.20 16.03 -4.06
CA ILE A 31 -12.59 14.90 -4.79
C ILE A 31 -13.03 14.99 -6.25
N ALA A 32 -12.08 14.91 -7.17
CA ALA A 32 -12.38 14.79 -8.59
C ALA A 32 -13.00 13.41 -8.86
N LEU A 33 -14.25 13.40 -9.32
CA LEU A 33 -14.98 12.18 -9.67
C LEU A 33 -15.12 12.08 -11.19
N PRO A 34 -14.39 11.16 -11.86
CA PRO A 34 -14.53 10.98 -13.30
C PRO A 34 -15.85 10.26 -13.64
N PRO A 35 -16.25 10.20 -14.93
CA PRO A 35 -17.42 9.42 -15.35
C PRO A 35 -17.32 7.94 -14.97
N LEU A 36 -18.46 7.26 -14.79
CA LEU A 36 -18.50 5.89 -14.24
C LEU A 36 -17.64 4.90 -15.03
N ALA A 37 -17.67 4.96 -16.37
CA ALA A 37 -16.85 4.11 -17.21
C ALA A 37 -15.35 4.27 -16.92
N GLU A 38 -14.92 5.51 -16.68
CA GLU A 38 -13.53 5.83 -16.35
C GLU A 38 -13.18 5.40 -14.92
N GLN A 39 -14.11 5.55 -13.97
CA GLN A 39 -13.93 5.00 -12.61
C GLN A 39 -13.66 3.48 -12.67
N SER A 40 -14.48 2.73 -13.41
CA SER A 40 -14.30 1.28 -13.58
C SER A 40 -12.96 0.94 -14.24
N ARG A 41 -12.55 1.69 -15.27
CA ARG A 41 -11.25 1.51 -15.94
C ARG A 41 -10.08 1.72 -14.98
N ILE A 42 -10.13 2.79 -14.18
CA ILE A 42 -9.10 3.09 -13.17
C ILE A 42 -9.04 1.96 -12.13
N VAL A 43 -10.19 1.50 -11.63
CA VAL A 43 -10.26 0.43 -10.63
C VAL A 43 -9.66 -0.87 -11.17
N ALA A 44 -9.97 -1.25 -12.41
CA ALA A 44 -9.41 -2.43 -13.05
C ALA A 44 -7.88 -2.36 -13.11
N ARG A 45 -7.32 -1.26 -13.63
CA ARG A 45 -5.87 -1.08 -13.75
C ARG A 45 -5.14 -1.05 -12.41
N VAL A 46 -5.70 -0.37 -11.40
CA VAL A 46 -5.10 -0.33 -10.07
C VAL A 46 -5.13 -1.72 -9.40
N THR A 47 -6.20 -2.48 -9.64
CA THR A 47 -6.31 -3.86 -9.14
C THR A 47 -5.28 -4.78 -9.79
N GLU A 48 -5.14 -4.73 -11.11
CA GLU A 48 -4.10 -5.46 -11.86
C GLU A 48 -2.70 -5.15 -11.32
N LEU A 49 -2.37 -3.87 -11.15
CA LEU A 49 -1.07 -3.44 -10.65
C LEU A 49 -0.82 -3.92 -9.21
N ARG A 50 -1.83 -3.83 -8.34
CA ARG A 50 -1.70 -4.29 -6.95
C ARG A 50 -1.46 -5.80 -6.89
N ALA A 51 -2.15 -6.58 -7.71
CA ALA A 51 -1.96 -8.03 -7.80
C ALA A 51 -0.54 -8.37 -8.26
N LEU A 52 -0.02 -7.69 -9.29
CA LEU A 52 1.36 -7.86 -9.74
C LEU A 52 2.36 -7.53 -8.63
N CYS A 53 2.18 -6.42 -7.91
CA CYS A 53 3.05 -6.08 -6.79
C CYS A 53 3.01 -7.13 -5.68
N GLN A 54 1.84 -7.72 -5.40
CA GLN A 54 1.75 -8.81 -4.41
C GLN A 54 2.55 -10.04 -4.86
N GLN A 55 2.36 -10.48 -6.10
CA GLN A 55 3.12 -11.61 -6.66
C GLN A 55 4.63 -11.40 -6.62
N LEU A 56 5.10 -10.19 -6.92
CA LEU A 56 6.52 -9.85 -6.85
C LEU A 56 7.05 -9.90 -5.41
N ARG A 57 6.29 -9.38 -4.44
CA ARG A 57 6.66 -9.47 -3.02
C ARG A 57 6.71 -10.90 -2.54
N ASP A 58 5.76 -11.73 -2.94
CA ASP A 58 5.71 -13.14 -2.55
C ASP A 58 6.94 -13.89 -3.08
N LYS A 59 7.29 -13.69 -4.36
CA LYS A 59 8.51 -14.25 -4.96
C LYS A 59 9.78 -13.81 -4.23
N LEU A 60 9.88 -12.52 -3.89
CA LEU A 60 11.02 -12.00 -3.16
C LEU A 60 11.15 -12.59 -1.75
N THR A 61 10.03 -12.74 -1.05
CA THR A 61 9.98 -13.36 0.27
C THR A 61 10.39 -14.83 0.21
N GLN A 62 9.89 -15.58 -0.78
CA GLN A 62 10.26 -16.97 -0.99
C GLN A 62 11.77 -17.12 -1.27
N ALA A 63 12.32 -16.30 -2.18
CA ALA A 63 13.74 -16.33 -2.49
C ALA A 63 14.62 -16.05 -1.25
N ARG A 64 14.22 -15.05 -0.44
CA ARG A 64 14.91 -14.74 0.83
C ARG A 64 14.82 -15.90 1.81
N HIS A 65 13.65 -16.51 1.95
CA HIS A 65 13.46 -17.65 2.85
C HIS A 65 14.38 -18.81 2.46
N THR A 66 14.43 -19.17 1.17
CA THR A 66 15.34 -20.20 0.68
C THR A 66 16.80 -19.84 0.93
N GLN A 67 17.19 -18.57 0.69
CA GLN A 67 18.56 -18.12 0.96
C GLN A 67 18.93 -18.25 2.44
N THR A 68 18.02 -17.88 3.35
CA THR A 68 18.22 -18.02 4.79
C THR A 68 18.33 -19.48 5.22
N GLN A 69 17.47 -20.35 4.69
CA GLN A 69 17.53 -21.79 4.97
C GLN A 69 18.86 -22.39 4.52
N LEU A 70 19.30 -22.08 3.30
CA LEU A 70 20.61 -22.53 2.82
C LEU A 70 21.70 -22.01 3.75
N ALA A 71 21.76 -20.70 4.00
CA ALA A 71 22.78 -20.11 4.89
C ALA A 71 22.80 -20.78 6.28
N GLN A 72 21.65 -21.09 6.86
CA GLN A 72 21.55 -21.80 8.14
C GLN A 72 22.13 -23.22 8.05
N THR A 73 21.75 -23.99 7.03
CA THR A 73 22.29 -25.36 6.84
C THR A 73 23.82 -25.37 6.65
N TRP A 74 24.38 -24.38 5.95
CA TRP A 74 25.83 -24.22 5.80
C TRP A 74 26.52 -23.93 7.13
N VAL A 75 25.95 -23.06 7.97
CA VAL A 75 26.49 -22.75 9.31
C VAL A 75 26.44 -23.99 10.20
N GLU A 76 25.35 -24.75 10.17
CA GLU A 76 25.21 -25.99 10.94
C GLU A 76 26.25 -27.04 10.52
N GLN A 77 26.48 -27.21 9.21
CA GLN A 77 27.50 -28.12 8.68
C GLN A 77 28.94 -27.69 9.02
N ALA A 78 29.23 -26.38 9.04
CA ALA A 78 30.56 -25.87 9.36
C ALA A 78 30.87 -25.86 10.88
N ALA A 79 29.85 -25.96 11.72
CA ALA A 79 29.98 -26.06 13.18
C ALA A 79 30.11 -27.52 13.67
N THR A 80 30.08 -28.50 12.75
CA THR A 80 30.37 -29.91 13.00
C THR A 80 31.77 -30.26 12.53
#